data_AF-A0A8D1JYQ7-F1
#
_entry.id   AF-A0A8D1JYQ7-F1
#
_cell.length_a   1.000
_cell.length_b   1.000
_cell.length_c   1.000
_cell.angle_alpha   90.00
_cell.angle_beta   90.00
_cell.angle_gamma   90.00
#
_symmetry.space_group_name_H-M   'P 1'
#
loop_
_entity.id
_entity.type
_entity.pdbx_description
1 polymer ?
#
loop_
_entity_poly.entity_id
_entity_poly.type
_entity_poly.pdbx_seq_one_letter_code
_entity_poly.pdbx_strand_id
1 'polypeptide(L)'
;VADLGKSKVKDRERKVSMPQGKCDSIILIAGRDLLQLPLEGLSVFDEGTVSSVSREFSLQMLWNRLRKEETGENVSFAGAAAPTPEPGVLFLLNQGAVVVDPYEEAQGAEVLTPVSVTREILDRFRDAFTMRWTGHLGNAHFPSQAEWEQLLGSCQGFFFYGMENFLSHILVERLAAMNLEECKMVVLLDLTRSYESMRRHLESSERKSAPQLALEGSTETAILLSLVGVRSIVANQWWTALQDNAMRAIVLWENLLAAGKPIGKTTRLLQRKGADELPQTWKDKLALPRLQLQGSERLPFSLNLVLYGLPHQAIL
;
A
#
# COMPACT_ATOMS: atom_id res chain seq x y z
N VAL A 1 -8.27 70.10 27.13
CA VAL A 1 -9.72 70.11 26.82
C VAL A 1 -9.83 69.72 25.36
N ALA A 2 -9.89 68.42 25.08
CA ALA A 2 -11.14 67.65 24.85
C ALA A 2 -11.81 68.09 23.52
N ASP A 3 -12.28 67.25 22.61
CA ASP A 3 -12.24 65.80 22.43
C ASP A 3 -12.84 65.46 21.04
N LEU A 4 -12.41 64.34 20.48
CA LEU A 4 -13.13 63.37 19.63
C LEU A 4 -14.27 63.81 18.69
N GLY A 5 -13.96 63.84 17.39
CA GLY A 5 -14.90 63.51 16.30
C GLY A 5 -14.72 62.05 15.87
N LYS A 6 -15.76 61.23 16.08
CA LYS A 6 -15.79 59.77 15.88
C LYS A 6 -15.95 59.39 14.40
N SER A 7 -15.12 58.48 13.90
CA SER A 7 -15.55 57.47 12.91
C SER A 7 -15.03 56.10 13.34
N LYS A 8 -15.98 55.19 13.57
CA LYS A 8 -15.77 53.87 14.16
C LYS A 8 -15.60 52.86 13.03
N VAL A 9 -14.40 52.74 12.47
CA VAL A 9 -14.05 51.62 11.58
C VAL A 9 -13.52 50.50 12.46
N LYS A 10 -14.35 49.48 12.66
CA LYS A 10 -14.01 48.26 13.37
C LYS A 10 -13.21 47.39 12.40
N ASP A 11 -11.89 47.49 12.45
CA ASP A 11 -10.99 46.50 11.84
C ASP A 11 -11.28 45.15 12.49
N ARG A 12 -12.08 44.34 11.80
CA ARG A 12 -12.06 42.89 11.99
C ARG A 12 -10.81 42.41 11.28
N GLU A 13 -9.68 42.42 11.99
CA GLU A 13 -8.60 41.48 11.70
C GLU A 13 -9.23 40.09 11.64
N ARG A 14 -9.44 39.59 10.42
CA ARG A 14 -9.69 38.18 10.19
C ARG A 14 -8.41 37.48 10.61
N LYS A 15 -8.35 37.06 11.88
CA LYS A 15 -7.54 35.93 12.27
C LYS A 15 -7.92 34.81 11.30
N VAL A 16 -7.05 34.56 10.32
CA VAL A 16 -7.12 33.38 9.48
C VAL A 16 -6.92 32.23 10.46
N SER A 17 -8.03 31.69 10.96
CA SER A 17 -8.03 30.43 11.68
C SER A 17 -7.52 29.40 10.70
N MET A 18 -6.25 29.04 10.83
CA MET A 18 -5.68 27.84 10.24
C MET A 18 -6.65 26.68 10.53
N PRO A 19 -7.12 25.95 9.51
CA PRO A 19 -7.88 24.75 9.78
C PRO A 19 -6.98 23.80 10.58
N GLN A 20 -7.35 23.56 11.84
CA GLN A 20 -6.75 22.51 12.65
C GLN A 20 -7.14 21.17 12.02
N GLY A 21 -6.21 20.63 11.25
CA GLY A 21 -6.35 19.38 10.51
C GLY A 21 -5.15 19.13 9.60
N LYS A 22 -3.93 19.33 10.10
CA LYS A 22 -2.70 19.17 9.31
C LYS A 22 -2.25 17.71 9.32
N CYS A 23 -2.74 16.91 8.38
CA CYS A 23 -2.00 15.72 7.94
C CYS A 23 -0.91 16.21 7.00
N ASP A 24 0.30 16.46 7.51
CA ASP A 24 1.43 16.80 6.65
C ASP A 24 1.88 15.51 5.92
N SER A 25 1.26 15.26 4.78
CA SER A 25 1.64 14.23 3.82
C SER A 25 2.79 14.74 2.95
N ILE A 26 3.91 14.02 2.95
CA ILE A 26 5.11 14.37 2.17
C ILE A 26 5.24 13.43 0.99
N ILE A 27 5.43 14.00 -0.21
CA ILE A 27 5.71 13.25 -1.44
C ILE A 27 7.15 13.54 -1.85
N LEU A 28 8.00 12.50 -1.85
CA LEU A 28 9.40 12.58 -2.23
C LEU A 28 9.57 12.33 -3.72
N ILE A 29 10.19 13.28 -4.42
CA ILE A 29 10.61 13.09 -5.81
C ILE A 29 12.13 13.01 -5.82
N ALA A 30 12.65 11.85 -6.19
CA ALA A 30 14.08 11.56 -6.14
C ALA A 30 14.54 10.84 -7.42
N GLY A 31 15.83 11.00 -7.75
CA GLY A 31 16.44 10.29 -8.87
C GLY A 31 16.49 8.77 -8.64
N ARG A 32 16.64 8.00 -9.73
CA ARG A 32 16.62 6.52 -9.72
C ARG A 32 17.54 5.92 -8.65
N ASP A 33 18.75 6.43 -8.51
CA ASP A 33 19.73 5.86 -7.56
C ASP A 33 19.32 6.10 -6.10
N LEU A 34 18.70 7.25 -5.81
CA LEU A 34 18.18 7.58 -4.48
C LEU A 34 16.92 6.78 -4.14
N LEU A 35 16.11 6.42 -5.15
CA LEU A 35 14.95 5.56 -4.97
C LEU A 35 15.33 4.12 -4.56
N GLN A 36 16.61 3.75 -4.60
CA GLN A 36 17.08 2.47 -4.05
C GLN A 36 17.36 2.53 -2.54
N LEU A 37 17.38 3.73 -1.94
CA LEU A 37 17.62 3.91 -0.51
C LEU A 37 16.29 3.96 0.27
N PRO A 38 16.29 3.62 1.58
CA PRO A 38 15.11 3.71 2.43
C PRO A 38 14.92 5.16 2.94
N LEU A 39 14.54 6.08 2.04
CA LEU A 39 14.45 7.52 2.34
C LEU A 39 13.45 7.84 3.46
N GLU A 40 12.43 7.02 3.65
CA GLU A 40 11.41 7.17 4.69
C GLU A 40 11.98 7.03 6.10
N GLY A 41 13.17 6.43 6.21
CA GLY A 41 13.93 6.28 7.43
C GLY A 41 14.73 7.50 7.85
N LEU A 42 14.73 8.60 7.10
CA LEU A 42 15.45 9.80 7.48
C LEU A 42 14.85 10.43 8.75
N SER A 43 15.71 10.90 9.66
CA SER A 43 15.33 11.47 10.97
C SER A 43 14.44 12.72 10.85
N VAL A 44 14.56 13.46 9.75
CA VAL A 44 13.68 14.61 9.44
C VAL A 44 12.20 14.22 9.42
N PHE A 45 11.88 12.96 9.13
CA PHE A 45 10.50 12.46 9.12
C PHE A 45 10.03 11.97 10.50
N ASP A 46 10.91 11.88 11.50
CA ASP A 46 10.55 11.40 12.84
C ASP A 46 9.96 12.47 13.76
N GLU A 47 10.11 13.74 13.41
CA GLU A 47 9.80 14.93 14.23
C GLU A 47 8.29 15.19 14.47
N GLY A 48 7.46 14.14 14.44
CA GLY A 48 6.11 14.13 15.03
C GLY A 48 4.99 14.76 14.19
N THR A 49 5.31 15.48 13.11
CA THR A 49 4.33 16.16 12.25
C THR A 49 3.95 15.38 10.99
N VAL A 50 4.83 14.50 10.50
CA VAL A 50 4.64 13.79 9.23
C VAL A 50 3.71 12.59 9.40
N SER A 51 2.51 12.68 8.82
CA SER A 51 1.50 11.62 8.88
C SER A 51 1.70 10.54 7.84
N SER A 52 2.30 10.87 6.69
CA SER A 52 2.59 9.91 5.63
C SER A 52 3.76 10.37 4.77
N VAL A 53 4.55 9.41 4.28
CA VAL A 53 5.60 9.64 3.29
C VAL A 53 5.32 8.74 2.10
N SER A 54 5.23 9.31 0.90
CA SER A 54 5.16 8.56 -0.37
C SER A 54 6.25 9.04 -1.33
N ARG A 55 6.46 8.29 -2.40
CA ARG A 55 7.40 8.60 -3.47
C ARG A 55 6.68 8.87 -4.79
N GLU A 56 7.29 9.69 -5.63
CA GLU A 56 6.84 9.92 -6.99
C GLU A 56 8.04 10.07 -7.93
N PHE A 57 7.85 9.69 -9.19
CA PHE A 57 8.96 9.64 -10.15
C PHE A 57 9.19 10.97 -10.87
N SER A 58 8.13 11.77 -11.04
CA SER A 58 8.22 13.10 -11.65
C SER A 58 7.03 13.97 -11.27
N LEU A 59 7.19 15.29 -11.35
CA LEU A 59 6.09 16.24 -11.17
C LEU A 59 4.97 16.01 -12.20
N GLN A 60 5.31 15.57 -13.41
CA GLN A 60 4.32 15.29 -14.45
C GLN A 60 3.43 14.09 -14.10
N MET A 61 4.03 13.04 -13.53
CA MET A 61 3.27 11.88 -13.06
C MET A 61 2.39 12.25 -11.87
N LEU A 62 2.92 13.04 -10.92
CA LEU A 62 2.14 13.56 -9.80
C LEU A 62 0.91 14.34 -10.29
N TRP A 63 1.14 15.28 -11.20
CA TRP A 63 0.11 16.13 -11.78
C TRP A 63 -0.97 15.32 -12.49
N ASN A 64 -0.59 14.30 -13.25
CA ASN A 64 -1.54 13.41 -13.91
C ASN A 64 -2.42 12.64 -12.91
N ARG A 65 -1.87 12.20 -11.77
CA ARG A 65 -2.66 11.54 -10.72
C ARG A 65 -3.67 12.48 -10.08
N LEU A 66 -3.24 13.70 -9.74
CA LEU A 66 -4.07 14.72 -9.10
C LEU A 66 -5.20 15.23 -10.02
N ARG A 67 -4.92 15.42 -11.32
CA ARG A 67 -5.97 15.83 -12.27
C ARG A 67 -7.05 14.78 -12.48
N LYS A 68 -6.66 13.51 -12.57
CA LYS A 68 -7.61 12.39 -12.69
C LYS A 68 -8.40 12.18 -11.39
N GLU A 69 -7.91 12.72 -10.28
CA GLU A 69 -8.60 12.75 -9.01
C GLU A 69 -9.71 13.82 -8.99
N GLU A 70 -9.44 15.05 -9.46
CA GLU A 70 -10.45 16.12 -9.55
C GLU A 70 -11.65 15.77 -10.46
N THR A 71 -11.42 14.94 -11.48
CA THR A 71 -12.49 14.46 -12.38
C THR A 71 -13.23 13.22 -11.86
N GLY A 72 -12.75 12.59 -10.78
CA GLY A 72 -13.44 11.47 -10.15
C GLY A 72 -14.53 12.00 -9.21
N GLU A 73 -15.75 11.48 -9.32
CA GLU A 73 -16.84 11.84 -8.42
C GLU A 73 -16.43 11.69 -6.96
N ASN A 74 -16.58 12.76 -6.17
CA ASN A 74 -16.57 12.68 -4.72
C ASN A 74 -17.74 11.78 -4.31
N VAL A 75 -17.48 10.49 -4.04
CA VAL A 75 -18.53 9.54 -3.70
C VAL A 75 -19.09 9.92 -2.33
N SER A 76 -20.37 10.29 -2.31
CA SER A 76 -21.12 10.56 -1.09
C SER A 76 -21.54 9.24 -0.41
N PHE A 77 -21.47 9.21 0.92
CA PHE A 77 -21.73 8.03 1.74
C PHE A 77 -23.20 7.60 1.67
N ALA A 78 -23.45 6.33 1.34
CA ALA A 78 -24.74 5.68 1.52
C ALA A 78 -24.53 4.29 2.14
N GLY A 79 -24.49 4.21 3.48
CA GLY A 79 -24.48 2.93 4.20
C GLY A 79 -24.15 3.09 5.69
N ALA A 80 -25.07 2.70 6.57
CA ALA A 80 -25.02 2.93 8.02
C ALA A 80 -24.09 1.99 8.83
N ALA A 81 -23.12 1.33 8.18
CA ALA A 81 -22.24 0.33 8.82
C ALA A 81 -20.73 0.50 8.53
N ALA A 82 -20.33 1.44 7.67
CA ALA A 82 -18.92 1.70 7.38
C ALA A 82 -18.31 2.69 8.41
N PRO A 83 -17.05 2.50 8.85
CA PRO A 83 -16.37 3.45 9.73
C PRO A 83 -16.33 4.83 9.05
N THR A 84 -16.67 5.89 9.79
CA THR A 84 -16.54 7.27 9.29
C THR A 84 -15.09 7.52 8.88
N PRO A 85 -14.80 7.88 7.61
CA PRO A 85 -13.44 8.13 7.18
C PRO A 85 -12.82 9.28 7.98
N GLU A 86 -11.52 9.18 8.20
CA GLU A 86 -10.76 10.33 8.66
C GLU A 86 -10.81 11.46 7.60
N PRO A 87 -10.84 12.74 8.03
CA PRO A 87 -10.79 13.87 7.10
C PRO A 87 -9.53 13.80 6.24
N GLY A 88 -9.71 13.82 4.92
CA GLY A 88 -8.63 13.67 3.92
C GLY A 88 -8.56 12.29 3.24
N VAL A 89 -9.52 11.39 3.49
CA VAL A 89 -9.74 10.18 2.69
C VAL A 89 -10.54 10.55 1.43
N LEU A 90 -10.05 10.09 0.29
CA LEU A 90 -10.44 10.62 -1.02
C LEU A 90 -11.13 9.58 -1.93
N PHE A 91 -10.80 8.29 -1.79
CA PHE A 91 -11.37 7.21 -2.60
C PHE A 91 -11.72 6.02 -1.73
N LEU A 92 -12.85 5.36 -2.05
CA LEU A 92 -13.35 4.13 -1.44
C LEU A 92 -13.24 2.99 -2.44
N LEU A 93 -12.76 1.83 -2.02
CA LEU A 93 -12.61 0.65 -2.87
C LEU A 93 -13.73 -0.36 -2.58
N ASN A 94 -14.75 -0.40 -3.42
CA ASN A 94 -15.88 -1.33 -3.26
C ASN A 94 -15.65 -2.69 -3.94
N GLN A 95 -14.70 -2.76 -4.88
CA GLN A 95 -14.37 -3.97 -5.64
C GLN A 95 -12.86 -4.23 -5.52
N GLY A 96 -12.49 -5.21 -4.70
CA GLY A 96 -11.11 -5.64 -4.56
C GLY A 96 -10.83 -6.92 -5.34
N ALA A 97 -9.60 -7.08 -5.81
CA ALA A 97 -9.09 -8.34 -6.30
C ALA A 97 -7.89 -8.80 -5.48
N VAL A 98 -7.80 -10.10 -5.20
CA VAL A 98 -6.74 -10.67 -4.37
C VAL A 98 -6.11 -11.86 -5.08
N VAL A 99 -4.78 -11.92 -5.11
CA VAL A 99 -4.04 -13.11 -5.54
C VAL A 99 -3.02 -13.47 -4.47
N VAL A 100 -3.16 -14.67 -3.89
CA VAL A 100 -2.36 -15.10 -2.74
C VAL A 100 -1.74 -16.46 -3.00
N ASP A 101 -0.42 -16.52 -2.87
CA ASP A 101 0.43 -17.69 -3.00
C ASP A 101 -0.04 -18.64 -4.11
N PRO A 102 0.08 -18.26 -5.40
CA PRO A 102 -0.50 -19.01 -6.50
C PRO A 102 -0.02 -20.46 -6.63
N TYR A 103 1.14 -20.76 -6.05
CA TYR A 103 1.78 -22.08 -6.07
C TYR A 103 1.59 -22.86 -4.76
N GLU A 104 0.96 -22.26 -3.74
CA GLU A 104 0.79 -22.82 -2.37
C GLU A 104 2.08 -23.44 -1.82
N GLU A 105 3.16 -22.68 -1.91
CA GLU A 105 4.51 -23.16 -1.56
C GLU A 105 5.04 -22.53 -0.27
N ALA A 106 4.22 -21.71 0.39
CA ALA A 106 4.53 -21.14 1.68
C ALA A 106 4.70 -22.21 2.75
N GLN A 107 5.95 -22.54 3.07
CA GLN A 107 6.28 -23.37 4.23
C GLN A 107 6.38 -22.49 5.48
N GLY A 108 5.50 -22.72 6.45
CA GLY A 108 5.46 -21.98 7.71
C GLY A 108 4.51 -22.61 8.72
N ALA A 109 4.44 -22.05 9.93
CA ALA A 109 3.38 -22.41 10.86
C ALA A 109 2.03 -22.20 10.16
N GLU A 110 1.10 -23.16 10.26
CA GLU A 110 -0.18 -23.15 9.53
C GLU A 110 -0.98 -21.84 9.69
N VAL A 111 -0.74 -21.12 10.79
CA VAL A 111 -1.39 -19.85 11.17
C VAL A 111 -0.84 -18.62 10.43
N LEU A 112 0.36 -18.72 9.83
CA LEU A 112 1.07 -17.58 9.21
C LEU A 112 1.31 -17.76 7.71
N THR A 113 0.69 -18.77 7.10
CA THR A 113 0.76 -18.91 5.65
C THR A 113 -0.01 -17.76 4.98
N PRO A 114 0.42 -17.27 3.82
CA PRO A 114 -0.28 -16.20 3.10
C PRO A 114 -1.77 -16.50 2.91
N VAL A 115 -2.09 -17.75 2.56
CA VAL A 115 -3.46 -18.23 2.33
C VAL A 115 -4.28 -18.18 3.61
N SER A 116 -3.75 -18.66 4.74
CA SER A 116 -4.48 -18.66 6.02
C SER A 116 -4.74 -17.25 6.53
N VAL A 117 -3.71 -16.39 6.54
CA VAL A 117 -3.80 -14.99 6.96
C VAL A 117 -4.83 -14.25 6.12
N THR A 118 -4.76 -14.40 4.80
CA THR A 118 -5.68 -13.70 3.90
C THR A 118 -7.09 -14.24 4.01
N ARG A 119 -7.28 -15.56 4.14
CA ARG A 119 -8.60 -16.16 4.33
C ARG A 119 -9.26 -15.69 5.61
N GLU A 120 -8.54 -15.69 6.73
CA GLU A 120 -9.05 -15.20 8.02
C GLU A 120 -9.52 -13.74 7.93
N ILE A 121 -8.78 -12.90 7.21
CA ILE A 121 -9.12 -11.49 7.01
C ILE A 121 -10.33 -11.34 6.08
N LEU A 122 -10.37 -12.05 4.96
CA LEU A 122 -11.48 -12.03 4.02
C LEU A 122 -12.79 -12.49 4.68
N ASP A 123 -12.74 -13.54 5.50
CA ASP A 123 -13.92 -14.05 6.20
C ASP A 123 -14.37 -13.08 7.30
N ARG A 124 -13.44 -12.46 8.03
CA ARG A 124 -13.76 -11.48 9.09
C ARG A 124 -14.42 -10.22 8.55
N PHE A 125 -14.04 -9.75 7.37
CA PHE A 125 -14.56 -8.52 6.76
C PHE A 125 -15.57 -8.77 5.62
N ARG A 126 -16.05 -10.02 5.47
CA ARG A 126 -16.98 -10.45 4.41
C ARG A 126 -18.18 -9.54 4.25
N ASP A 127 -18.94 -9.36 5.33
CA ASP A 127 -20.22 -8.63 5.26
C ASP A 127 -20.04 -7.11 5.16
N ALA A 128 -18.87 -6.60 5.53
CA ALA A 128 -18.58 -5.17 5.56
C ALA A 128 -17.95 -4.67 4.24
N PHE A 129 -16.94 -5.38 3.71
CA PHE A 129 -16.12 -4.87 2.61
C PHE A 129 -15.78 -5.92 1.54
N THR A 130 -15.54 -7.18 1.93
CA THR A 130 -14.93 -8.18 1.04
C THR A 130 -15.95 -9.05 0.29
N MET A 131 -17.25 -8.82 0.45
CA MET A 131 -18.31 -9.59 -0.23
C MET A 131 -18.16 -9.64 -1.76
N ARG A 132 -17.71 -8.53 -2.36
CA ARG A 132 -17.54 -8.38 -3.82
C ARG A 132 -16.11 -8.64 -4.29
N TRP A 133 -15.25 -9.09 -3.39
CA TRP A 133 -13.85 -9.30 -3.73
C TRP A 133 -13.68 -10.63 -4.43
N THR A 134 -12.98 -10.60 -5.57
CA THR A 134 -12.71 -11.79 -6.38
C THR A 134 -11.22 -12.09 -6.34
N GLY A 135 -10.85 -13.35 -6.42
CA GLY A 135 -9.45 -13.65 -6.24
C GLY A 135 -9.09 -15.11 -6.23
N HIS A 136 -7.79 -15.32 -6.21
CA HIS A 136 -7.14 -16.62 -6.22
C HIS A 136 -6.36 -16.81 -4.91
N LEU A 137 -6.60 -17.95 -4.24
CA LEU A 137 -5.97 -18.28 -2.96
C LEU A 137 -5.39 -19.71 -3.03
N GLY A 138 -4.07 -19.86 -2.94
CA GLY A 138 -3.41 -21.17 -2.89
C GLY A 138 -3.58 -21.97 -4.18
N ASN A 139 -3.51 -23.30 -4.12
CA ASN A 139 -3.42 -24.16 -5.29
C ASN A 139 -4.78 -24.60 -5.88
N ALA A 140 -5.78 -23.71 -5.91
CA ALA A 140 -7.07 -24.02 -6.56
C ALA A 140 -6.92 -24.23 -8.08
N HIS A 141 -6.12 -23.37 -8.73
CA HIS A 141 -5.65 -23.43 -10.12
C HIS A 141 -4.56 -22.36 -10.29
N PHE A 142 -3.51 -22.54 -11.08
CA PHE A 142 -2.60 -21.40 -11.33
C PHE A 142 -3.28 -20.39 -12.28
N PRO A 143 -3.37 -19.09 -11.96
CA PRO A 143 -4.06 -18.13 -12.81
C PRO A 143 -3.34 -17.95 -14.15
N SER A 144 -4.08 -18.10 -15.24
CA SER A 144 -3.64 -17.81 -16.59
C SER A 144 -3.40 -16.31 -16.80
N GLN A 145 -2.65 -15.94 -17.84
CA GLN A 145 -2.38 -14.53 -18.17
C GLN A 145 -3.67 -13.71 -18.37
N ALA A 146 -4.70 -14.32 -18.98
CA ALA A 146 -5.98 -13.66 -19.20
C ALA A 146 -6.74 -13.41 -17.87
N GLU A 147 -6.63 -14.33 -16.91
CA GLU A 147 -7.23 -14.15 -15.58
C GLU A 147 -6.53 -13.03 -14.80
N TRP A 148 -5.20 -12.93 -14.88
CA TRP A 148 -4.46 -11.79 -14.33
C TRP A 148 -4.93 -10.46 -14.92
N GLU A 149 -5.06 -10.39 -16.25
CA GLU A 149 -5.55 -9.20 -16.95
C GLU A 149 -6.98 -8.84 -16.53
N GLN A 150 -7.86 -9.84 -16.44
CA GLN A 150 -9.24 -9.63 -16.03
C GLN A 150 -9.35 -9.15 -14.57
N LEU A 151 -8.57 -9.75 -13.66
CA LEU A 151 -8.56 -9.37 -12.24
C LEU A 151 -8.05 -7.93 -12.06
N LEU A 152 -6.93 -7.59 -12.70
CA LEU A 152 -6.38 -6.24 -12.63
C LEU A 152 -7.33 -5.21 -13.27
N GLY A 153 -7.92 -5.53 -14.43
CA GLY A 153 -8.79 -4.62 -15.16
C GLY A 153 -10.18 -4.39 -14.55
N SER A 154 -10.65 -5.29 -13.67
CA SER A 154 -11.99 -5.19 -13.05
C SER A 154 -11.98 -4.75 -11.58
N CYS A 155 -10.79 -4.48 -11.01
CA CYS A 155 -10.66 -4.13 -9.60
C CYS A 155 -10.35 -2.65 -9.37
N GLN A 156 -10.80 -2.13 -8.24
CA GLN A 156 -10.40 -0.81 -7.73
C GLN A 156 -9.21 -0.91 -6.78
N GLY A 157 -9.09 -2.03 -6.07
CA GLY A 157 -7.95 -2.35 -5.21
C GLY A 157 -7.41 -3.74 -5.53
N PHE A 158 -6.11 -3.87 -5.75
CA PHE A 158 -5.46 -5.15 -6.01
C PHE A 158 -4.49 -5.50 -4.89
N PHE A 159 -4.56 -6.74 -4.40
CA PHE A 159 -3.71 -7.24 -3.33
C PHE A 159 -3.00 -8.51 -3.80
N PHE A 160 -1.69 -8.43 -3.91
CA PHE A 160 -0.84 -9.56 -4.20
C PHE A 160 -0.04 -9.93 -2.97
N TYR A 161 -0.07 -11.20 -2.60
CA TYR A 161 0.79 -11.75 -1.55
C TYR A 161 1.37 -13.08 -2.03
N GLY A 162 2.63 -13.08 -2.46
CA GLY A 162 3.27 -14.26 -3.03
C GLY A 162 4.78 -14.31 -2.77
N MET A 163 5.40 -15.39 -3.26
CA MET A 163 6.83 -15.62 -3.11
C MET A 163 7.65 -14.82 -4.12
N GLU A 164 7.39 -15.02 -5.39
CA GLU A 164 8.19 -14.41 -6.45
C GLU A 164 7.89 -12.92 -6.60
N ASN A 165 8.66 -12.25 -7.45
CA ASN A 165 8.30 -10.91 -7.91
C ASN A 165 6.95 -10.96 -8.64
N PHE A 166 6.08 -9.96 -8.44
CA PHE A 166 4.84 -9.78 -9.19
C PHE A 166 5.01 -10.00 -10.71
N LEU A 167 6.08 -9.48 -11.32
CA LEU A 167 6.35 -9.62 -12.76
C LEU A 167 6.83 -11.02 -13.20
N SER A 168 6.96 -11.96 -12.26
CA SER A 168 7.15 -13.39 -12.59
C SER A 168 5.83 -14.06 -12.98
N HIS A 169 4.69 -13.48 -12.55
CA HIS A 169 3.36 -14.03 -12.81
C HIS A 169 2.64 -13.39 -14.00
N ILE A 170 2.96 -12.14 -14.34
CA ILE A 170 2.39 -11.42 -15.49
C ILE A 170 3.50 -10.92 -16.42
N LEU A 171 3.31 -11.09 -17.73
CA LEU A 171 4.26 -10.58 -18.72
C LEU A 171 4.28 -9.05 -18.74
N VAL A 172 5.47 -8.46 -18.80
CA VAL A 172 5.67 -7.00 -18.81
C VAL A 172 4.97 -6.36 -20.01
N GLU A 173 5.01 -7.00 -21.17
CA GLU A 173 4.37 -6.53 -22.40
C GLU A 173 2.85 -6.50 -22.28
N ARG A 174 2.27 -7.49 -21.58
CA ARG A 174 0.83 -7.53 -21.32
C ARG A 174 0.43 -6.45 -20.35
N LEU A 175 1.14 -6.33 -19.23
CA LEU A 175 0.89 -5.29 -18.22
C LEU A 175 0.99 -3.88 -18.84
N ALA A 176 2.01 -3.63 -19.65
CA ALA A 176 2.22 -2.34 -20.31
C ALA A 176 1.12 -1.97 -21.32
N ALA A 177 0.42 -2.95 -21.88
CA ALA A 177 -0.70 -2.74 -22.80
C ALA A 177 -2.05 -2.54 -22.10
N MET A 178 -2.12 -2.74 -20.77
CA MET A 178 -3.35 -2.56 -20.00
C MET A 178 -3.68 -1.08 -19.78
N ASN A 179 -4.94 -0.82 -19.42
CA ASN A 179 -5.35 0.44 -18.84
C ASN A 179 -5.98 0.17 -17.47
N LEU A 180 -5.23 0.44 -16.40
CA LEU A 180 -5.65 0.20 -15.01
C LEU A 180 -6.08 1.50 -14.32
N GLU A 181 -6.71 2.42 -15.06
CA GLU A 181 -7.23 3.67 -14.51
C GLU A 181 -8.28 3.47 -13.41
N GLU A 182 -9.03 2.37 -13.46
CA GLU A 182 -10.01 2.00 -12.43
C GLU A 182 -9.35 1.45 -11.17
N CYS A 183 -8.21 0.77 -11.31
CA CYS A 183 -7.41 0.26 -10.19
C CYS A 183 -6.69 1.41 -9.49
N LYS A 184 -7.25 1.87 -8.37
CA LYS A 184 -6.73 3.00 -7.62
C LYS A 184 -5.55 2.60 -6.76
N MET A 185 -5.62 1.42 -6.13
CA MET A 185 -4.66 0.95 -5.15
C MET A 185 -4.11 -0.42 -5.54
N VAL A 186 -2.79 -0.59 -5.47
CA VAL A 186 -2.13 -1.90 -5.57
C VAL A 186 -1.25 -2.10 -4.33
N VAL A 187 -1.37 -3.26 -3.69
CA VAL A 187 -0.52 -3.68 -2.58
C VAL A 187 0.20 -4.96 -2.99
N LEU A 188 1.53 -4.89 -3.08
CA LEU A 188 2.43 -6.00 -3.42
C LEU A 188 3.21 -6.41 -2.16
N LEU A 189 2.84 -7.54 -1.59
CA LEU A 189 3.59 -8.23 -0.55
C LEU A 189 4.32 -9.41 -1.18
N ASP A 190 5.26 -9.11 -2.06
CA ASP A 190 6.03 -10.05 -2.86
C ASP A 190 7.48 -10.15 -2.37
N LEU A 191 8.36 -10.77 -3.16
CA LEU A 191 9.79 -10.92 -2.87
C LEU A 191 10.10 -11.78 -1.62
N THR A 192 9.38 -12.87 -1.41
CA THR A 192 9.73 -13.92 -0.43
C THR A 192 10.27 -15.18 -1.13
N ARG A 193 11.27 -15.85 -0.55
CA ARG A 193 11.90 -17.01 -1.24
C ARG A 193 11.45 -18.33 -0.64
N SER A 194 10.93 -19.20 -1.50
CA SER A 194 10.86 -20.64 -1.26
C SER A 194 11.97 -21.32 -2.08
N TYR A 195 12.22 -22.60 -1.80
CA TYR A 195 13.17 -23.37 -2.62
C TYR A 195 12.70 -23.48 -4.08
N GLU A 196 11.41 -23.75 -4.29
CA GLU A 196 10.82 -23.88 -5.63
C GLU A 196 10.77 -22.54 -6.37
N SER A 197 10.49 -21.44 -5.67
CA SER A 197 10.48 -20.10 -6.25
C SER A 197 11.85 -19.66 -6.73
N MET A 198 12.89 -20.01 -5.98
CA MET A 198 14.27 -19.76 -6.37
C MET A 198 14.67 -20.56 -7.60
N ARG A 199 14.25 -21.83 -7.71
CA ARG A 199 14.48 -22.66 -8.91
C ARG A 199 13.80 -22.07 -10.14
N ARG A 200 12.52 -21.70 -10.05
CA ARG A 200 11.77 -21.11 -11.18
C ARG A 200 12.34 -19.75 -11.59
N HIS A 201 12.72 -18.91 -10.62
CA HIS A 201 13.35 -17.63 -10.92
C HIS A 201 14.67 -17.81 -11.68
N LEU A 202 15.50 -18.78 -11.26
CA LEU A 202 16.75 -19.08 -11.96
C LEU A 202 16.50 -19.53 -13.41
N GLU A 203 15.62 -20.51 -13.62
CA GLU A 203 15.26 -21.03 -14.94
C GLU A 203 14.63 -19.96 -15.86
N SER A 204 13.84 -19.06 -15.28
CA SER A 204 13.23 -17.93 -15.99
C SER A 204 14.28 -16.87 -16.36
N SER A 205 15.21 -16.58 -15.44
CA SER A 205 16.26 -15.57 -15.65
C SER A 205 17.24 -15.94 -16.76
N GLU A 206 17.56 -17.24 -16.92
CA GLU A 206 18.42 -17.72 -18.01
C GLU A 206 17.82 -17.49 -19.40
N ARG A 207 16.49 -17.38 -19.49
CA ARG A 207 15.77 -17.16 -20.75
C ARG A 207 15.58 -15.68 -21.07
N LYS A 208 15.87 -14.78 -20.13
CA LYS A 208 15.63 -13.34 -20.24
C LYS A 208 16.92 -12.60 -20.55
N SER A 209 16.82 -11.57 -21.37
CA SER A 209 17.94 -10.67 -21.64
C SER A 209 18.17 -9.71 -20.46
N ALA A 210 19.39 -9.18 -20.34
CA ALA A 210 19.74 -8.17 -19.33
C ALA A 210 18.74 -7.00 -19.21
N PRO A 211 18.25 -6.37 -20.30
CA PRO A 211 17.25 -5.30 -20.18
C PRO A 211 15.88 -5.78 -19.70
N GLN A 212 15.47 -7.02 -20.02
CA GLN A 212 14.22 -7.58 -19.51
C GLN A 212 14.30 -7.80 -18.00
N LEU A 213 15.41 -8.36 -17.51
CA LEU A 213 15.65 -8.51 -16.08
C LEU A 213 15.74 -7.17 -15.34
N ALA A 214 16.27 -6.13 -15.99
CA ALA A 214 16.33 -4.80 -15.39
C ALA A 214 14.95 -4.17 -15.18
N LEU A 215 13.94 -4.53 -15.99
CA LEU A 215 12.55 -4.08 -15.82
C LEU A 215 11.83 -4.77 -14.66
N GLU A 216 12.38 -5.87 -14.14
CA GLU A 216 11.82 -6.64 -13.03
C GLU A 216 12.26 -6.10 -11.66
N GLY A 217 12.91 -4.94 -11.60
CA GLY A 217 13.21 -4.27 -10.33
C GLY A 217 11.95 -3.81 -9.60
N SER A 218 12.04 -3.63 -8.27
CA SER A 218 10.93 -3.15 -7.44
C SER A 218 10.50 -1.73 -7.83
N THR A 219 11.46 -0.86 -8.14
CA THR A 219 11.20 0.51 -8.59
C THR A 219 10.60 0.52 -10.00
N GLU A 220 11.13 -0.31 -10.90
CA GLU A 220 10.63 -0.45 -12.27
C GLU A 220 9.20 -1.00 -12.31
N THR A 221 8.87 -1.97 -11.46
CA THR A 221 7.51 -2.48 -11.29
C THR A 221 6.56 -1.36 -10.85
N ALA A 222 6.97 -0.54 -9.88
CA ALA A 222 6.18 0.61 -9.46
C ALA A 222 6.01 1.67 -10.57
N ILE A 223 7.03 1.89 -11.41
CA ILE A 223 6.94 2.76 -12.58
C ILE A 223 5.94 2.19 -13.61
N LEU A 224 6.02 0.90 -13.92
CA LEU A 224 5.14 0.24 -14.88
C LEU A 224 3.67 0.36 -14.44
N LEU A 225 3.36 -0.02 -13.20
CA LEU A 225 2.01 0.12 -12.63
C LEU A 225 1.52 1.57 -12.66
N SER A 226 2.42 2.51 -12.41
CA SER A 226 2.11 3.94 -12.45
C SER A 226 1.78 4.44 -13.85
N LEU A 227 2.50 3.97 -14.87
CA LEU A 227 2.27 4.33 -16.27
C LEU A 227 0.94 3.77 -16.78
N VAL A 228 0.59 2.57 -16.33
CA VAL A 228 -0.66 1.87 -16.68
C VAL A 228 -1.90 2.50 -16.01
N GLY A 229 -1.70 3.37 -15.01
CA GLY A 229 -2.76 4.21 -14.44
C GLY A 229 -3.06 4.00 -12.96
N VAL A 230 -2.36 3.07 -12.30
CA VAL A 230 -2.53 2.80 -10.87
C VAL A 230 -2.10 4.02 -10.07
N ARG A 231 -2.92 4.48 -9.12
CA ARG A 231 -2.72 5.75 -8.42
C ARG A 231 -1.87 5.65 -7.15
N SER A 232 -1.98 4.58 -6.39
CA SER A 232 -1.16 4.33 -5.20
C SER A 232 -0.67 2.90 -5.18
N ILE A 233 0.63 2.73 -4.99
CA ILE A 233 1.29 1.42 -5.03
C ILE A 233 2.07 1.26 -3.75
N VAL A 234 1.76 0.22 -2.99
CA VAL A 234 2.56 -0.20 -1.84
C VAL A 234 3.31 -1.46 -2.25
N ALA A 235 4.63 -1.45 -2.17
CA ALA A 235 5.46 -2.58 -2.59
C ALA A 235 6.69 -2.76 -1.70
N ASN A 236 7.21 -3.99 -1.67
CA ASN A 236 8.49 -4.28 -1.05
C ASN A 236 9.63 -3.80 -1.95
N GLN A 237 10.63 -3.15 -1.36
CA GLN A 237 11.79 -2.64 -2.08
C GLN A 237 12.84 -3.75 -2.33
N TRP A 238 12.95 -4.69 -1.40
CA TRP A 238 13.92 -5.79 -1.35
C TRP A 238 13.27 -7.10 -0.90
N TRP A 239 14.02 -8.19 -1.10
CA TRP A 239 13.65 -9.52 -0.61
C TRP A 239 13.45 -9.54 0.90
N THR A 240 12.40 -10.23 1.35
CA THR A 240 11.91 -10.20 2.74
C THR A 240 11.55 -11.60 3.23
N ALA A 241 11.46 -11.79 4.54
CA ALA A 241 10.98 -13.04 5.11
C ALA A 241 9.45 -13.16 4.97
N LEU A 242 8.94 -14.40 4.90
CA LEU A 242 7.51 -14.67 4.81
C LEU A 242 6.74 -14.10 6.01
N GLN A 243 7.32 -14.22 7.20
CA GLN A 243 6.75 -13.74 8.46
C GLN A 243 6.62 -12.21 8.46
N ASP A 244 7.58 -11.50 7.89
CA ASP A 244 7.52 -10.03 7.81
C ASP A 244 6.36 -9.58 6.91
N ASN A 245 6.16 -10.26 5.77
CA ASN A 245 5.01 -9.98 4.91
C ASN A 245 3.68 -10.35 5.58
N ALA A 246 3.61 -11.43 6.35
CA ALA A 246 2.41 -11.79 7.12
C ALA A 246 2.06 -10.69 8.13
N MET A 247 3.07 -10.19 8.85
CA MET A 247 2.92 -9.06 9.78
C MET A 247 2.45 -7.78 9.10
N ARG A 248 3.06 -7.43 7.96
CA ARG A 248 2.64 -6.28 7.14
C ARG A 248 1.21 -6.43 6.66
N ALA A 249 0.83 -7.61 6.16
CA ALA A 249 -0.52 -7.90 5.72
C ALA A 249 -1.51 -7.63 6.84
N ILE A 250 -1.34 -8.24 8.01
CA ILE A 250 -2.24 -8.08 9.16
C ILE A 250 -2.41 -6.59 9.52
N VAL A 251 -1.30 -5.85 9.65
CA VAL A 251 -1.36 -4.42 10.02
C VAL A 251 -2.00 -3.58 8.92
N LEU A 252 -1.69 -3.83 7.64
CA LEU A 252 -2.32 -3.15 6.51
C LEU A 252 -3.82 -3.36 6.55
N TRP A 253 -4.26 -4.61 6.66
CA TRP A 253 -5.67 -4.97 6.63
C TRP A 253 -6.47 -4.39 7.79
N GLU A 254 -5.98 -4.50 9.02
CA GLU A 254 -6.66 -3.94 10.19
C GLU A 254 -6.80 -2.41 10.09
N ASN A 255 -5.77 -1.71 9.61
CA ASN A 255 -5.82 -0.26 9.53
C ASN A 255 -6.62 0.25 8.31
N LEU A 256 -6.54 -0.45 7.18
CA LEU A 256 -7.28 -0.09 5.97
C LEU A 256 -8.76 -0.42 6.09
N LEU A 257 -9.12 -1.64 6.52
CA LEU A 257 -10.51 -2.11 6.57
C LEU A 257 -11.20 -1.76 7.90
N ALA A 258 -10.57 -2.06 9.05
CA ALA A 258 -11.24 -1.87 10.34
C ALA A 258 -11.20 -0.40 10.81
N ALA A 259 -10.05 0.27 10.63
CA ALA A 259 -9.87 1.65 11.07
C ALA A 259 -10.13 2.70 9.98
N GLY A 260 -10.30 2.30 8.71
CA GLY A 260 -10.56 3.23 7.60
C GLY A 260 -9.43 4.25 7.37
N LYS A 261 -8.20 3.94 7.79
CA LYS A 261 -7.06 4.87 7.66
C LYS A 261 -6.58 4.91 6.21
N PRO A 262 -6.13 6.09 5.72
CA PRO A 262 -5.54 6.17 4.39
C PRO A 262 -4.22 5.39 4.31
N ILE A 263 -3.93 4.84 3.14
CA ILE A 263 -2.77 3.98 2.88
C ILE A 263 -1.45 4.63 3.29
N GLY A 264 -1.30 5.94 3.10
CA GLY A 264 -0.11 6.67 3.53
C GLY A 264 0.15 6.64 5.04
N LYS A 265 -0.90 6.77 5.85
CA LYS A 265 -0.78 6.69 7.32
C LYS A 265 -0.49 5.26 7.76
N THR A 266 -1.13 4.28 7.11
CA THR A 266 -0.92 2.86 7.41
C THR A 266 0.51 2.41 7.07
N THR A 267 1.02 2.79 5.90
CA THR A 267 2.43 2.52 5.53
C THR A 267 3.38 3.22 6.49
N ARG A 268 3.10 4.48 6.87
CA ARG A 268 3.94 5.21 7.83
C ARG A 268 3.93 4.56 9.22
N LEU A 269 2.82 3.98 9.65
CA LEU A 269 2.72 3.23 10.90
C LEU A 269 3.70 2.04 10.87
N LEU A 270 3.69 1.26 9.79
CA LEU A 270 4.60 0.13 9.60
C LEU A 270 6.08 0.53 9.57
N GLN A 271 6.39 1.70 9.01
CA GLN A 271 7.75 2.24 8.95
C GLN A 271 8.26 2.78 10.29
N ARG A 272 7.36 3.30 11.16
CA ARG A 272 7.73 3.89 12.45
C ARG A 272 7.71 2.91 13.60
N LYS A 273 6.66 2.09 13.68
CA LYS A 273 6.42 1.14 14.77
C LYS A 273 6.46 -0.26 14.17
N GLY A 274 7.62 -0.90 14.29
CA GLY A 274 7.69 -2.33 14.06
C GLY A 274 6.77 -3.06 15.05
N ALA A 275 5.87 -3.91 14.57
CA ALA A 275 5.05 -4.94 15.26
C ALA A 275 4.27 -4.62 16.57
N ASP A 276 4.52 -3.50 17.26
CA ASP A 276 3.99 -3.22 18.60
C ASP A 276 2.48 -2.90 18.61
N GLU A 277 1.89 -2.56 17.47
CA GLU A 277 0.45 -2.32 17.31
C GLU A 277 -0.31 -3.51 16.68
N LEU A 278 0.21 -4.73 16.75
CA LEU A 278 -0.64 -5.88 16.40
C LEU A 278 -1.81 -6.04 17.39
N PRO A 279 -3.01 -6.43 16.91
CA PRO A 279 -4.08 -6.88 17.79
C PRO A 279 -3.60 -8.05 18.66
N GLN A 280 -4.04 -8.10 19.94
CA GLN A 280 -3.62 -9.15 20.89
C GLN A 280 -3.86 -10.55 20.32
N THR A 281 -4.97 -10.75 19.60
CA THR A 281 -5.32 -12.00 18.91
C THR A 281 -4.20 -12.53 18.02
N TRP A 282 -3.53 -11.64 17.27
CA TRP A 282 -2.42 -12.03 16.41
C TRP A 282 -1.13 -12.16 17.19
N LYS A 283 -0.87 -11.29 18.17
CA LYS A 283 0.32 -11.40 19.05
C LYS A 283 0.40 -12.76 19.75
N ASP A 284 -0.74 -13.28 20.18
CA ASP A 284 -0.85 -14.59 20.84
C ASP A 284 -0.65 -15.74 19.84
N LYS A 285 -1.25 -15.65 18.65
CA LYS A 285 -1.12 -16.63 17.55
C LYS A 285 0.30 -16.71 16.97
N LEU A 286 0.98 -15.56 16.90
CA LEU A 286 2.26 -15.42 16.27
C LEU A 286 3.40 -16.05 17.06
N ALA A 287 3.19 -16.36 18.35
CA ALA A 287 4.23 -16.78 19.30
C ALA A 287 5.55 -16.07 19.02
N LEU A 288 5.48 -14.78 18.63
CA LEU A 288 6.65 -13.99 18.35
C LEU A 288 7.46 -14.13 19.63
N PRO A 289 8.73 -14.59 19.57
CA PRO A 289 9.62 -14.26 20.64
C PRO A 289 9.38 -12.77 20.84
N ARG A 290 9.00 -12.35 22.06
CA ARG A 290 9.16 -10.97 22.42
C ARG A 290 10.61 -10.68 22.06
N LEU A 291 10.86 -10.14 20.86
CA LEU A 291 12.04 -9.38 20.60
C LEU A 291 11.86 -8.30 21.64
N GLN A 292 12.45 -8.54 22.81
CA GLN A 292 12.60 -7.58 23.88
C GLN A 292 13.52 -6.51 23.29
N LEU A 293 12.99 -5.75 22.34
CA LEU A 293 13.57 -4.51 21.89
C LEU A 293 13.20 -3.54 23.00
N GLN A 294 14.03 -3.55 24.04
CA GLN A 294 14.17 -2.41 24.91
C GLN A 294 14.71 -1.27 24.05
N GLY A 295 13.82 -0.51 23.41
CA GLY A 295 14.23 0.66 22.64
C GLY A 295 13.24 1.07 21.56
N SER A 296 13.21 2.37 21.28
CA SER A 296 12.59 2.99 20.10
C SER A 296 13.38 2.65 18.81
N GLU A 297 13.84 1.41 18.66
CA GLU A 297 14.65 1.00 17.51
C GLU A 297 13.74 0.43 16.41
N ARG A 298 13.81 1.02 15.22
CA ARG A 298 13.07 0.56 14.05
C ARG A 298 13.53 -0.85 13.66
N LEU A 299 12.58 -1.75 13.39
CA LEU A 299 12.91 -3.08 12.90
C LEU A 299 13.65 -2.98 11.54
N PRO A 300 14.67 -3.81 11.26
CA PRO A 300 15.44 -3.75 10.02
C PRO A 300 14.57 -3.82 8.74
N PHE A 301 13.42 -4.48 8.83
CA PHE A 301 12.48 -4.68 7.73
C PHE A 301 11.38 -3.60 7.63
N SER A 302 11.28 -2.67 8.60
CA SER A 302 10.21 -1.67 8.66
C SER A 302 10.21 -0.72 7.46
N LEU A 303 11.40 -0.41 6.93
CA LEU A 303 11.59 0.50 5.80
C LEU A 303 11.54 -0.18 4.43
N ASN A 304 11.37 -1.50 4.38
CA ASN A 304 11.29 -2.22 3.11
C ASN A 304 9.96 -1.97 2.39
N LEU A 305 8.90 -1.62 3.11
CA LEU A 305 7.59 -1.33 2.52
C LEU A 305 7.52 0.15 2.12
N VAL A 306 7.44 0.40 0.82
CA VAL A 306 7.46 1.75 0.23
C VAL A 306 6.11 2.04 -0.42
N LEU A 307 5.65 3.29 -0.28
CA LEU A 307 4.46 3.79 -0.96
C LEU A 307 4.85 4.72 -2.10
N TYR A 308 4.33 4.47 -3.29
CA TYR A 308 4.45 5.32 -4.48
C TYR A 308 3.09 5.92 -4.83
N GLY A 309 3.07 7.19 -5.24
CA GLY A 309 1.87 7.92 -5.64
C GLY A 309 1.10 8.58 -4.49
N LEU A 310 -0.23 8.55 -4.56
CA LEU A 310 -1.10 9.33 -3.67
C LEU A 310 -1.29 8.68 -2.29
N PRO A 311 -1.07 9.39 -1.17
CA PRO A 311 -1.17 8.78 0.16
C PRO A 311 -2.59 8.70 0.74
N HIS A 312 -3.59 9.28 0.06
CA HIS A 312 -4.91 9.58 0.63
C HIS A 312 -6.03 8.56 0.29
N GLN A 313 -5.67 7.42 -0.28
CA GLN A 313 -6.65 6.38 -0.61
C GLN A 313 -6.96 5.47 0.57
N ALA A 314 -8.22 5.07 0.74
CA ALA A 314 -8.64 4.12 1.78
C ALA A 314 -9.67 3.12 1.22
N ILE A 315 -10.06 2.15 2.05
CA ILE A 315 -11.10 1.16 1.75
C ILE A 315 -12.20 1.40 2.79
N LEU A 316 -13.43 1.67 2.35
CA LEU A 316 -14.63 1.80 3.20
C LEU A 316 -15.84 1.20 2.49
#